data_AF-A0A847WAI1-F1
#
_entry.id   AF-A0A847WAI1-F1
#
_cell.length_a   1.000
_cell.length_b   1.000
_cell.length_c   1.000
_cell.angle_alpha   90.00
_cell.angle_beta   90.00
_cell.angle_gamma   90.00
#
_symmetry.space_group_name_H-M   'P 1'
#
loop_
_entity.id
_entity.type
_entity.pdbx_description
1 polymer ?
#
loop_
_entity_poly.entity_id
_entity_poly.type
_entity_poly.pdbx_seq_one_letter_code
_entity_poly.pdbx_strand_id
1 'polypeptide(L)'
;MRFNNYKTAAQFSAAVTDTIGRHEIQNNLFYRNIETGLKSADNSNMVMATVTDDRGKILLTVVQTPPNPLLVYATDNKYDEETLSFLAGSLIKKGIELNITMSDKGLAKTLTDIYTGMTGKSFYVHENLVLYTIDKVNELTMPSGYFRRAEPSELYYLSYWAADFIPACHLGDYNLETGRNAAKRLIDEGGLYVWVDKTPVSAAAYVRSTPNCAFIGQVYTPPHLRGKGYSTACVSHLTHKLLNEGFSKCGLYADCANPYSNKVYRKIGYEAVFYYDQYRQNN
;
A
#
# COMPACT_ATOMS: atom_id res chain seq x y z
N MET A 1 -15.36 -16.02 -21.03
CA MET A 1 -14.68 -15.63 -19.77
C MET A 1 -14.93 -16.64 -18.66
N ARG A 2 -13.94 -16.86 -17.77
CA ARG A 2 -14.05 -17.77 -16.61
C ARG A 2 -13.54 -17.08 -15.35
N PHE A 3 -14.24 -17.29 -14.22
CA PHE A 3 -13.81 -16.87 -12.90
C PHE A 3 -13.16 -18.04 -12.17
N ASN A 4 -11.85 -17.96 -11.94
CA ASN A 4 -11.07 -19.02 -11.29
C ASN A 4 -10.78 -18.60 -9.85
N ASN A 5 -11.29 -19.34 -8.88
CA ASN A 5 -11.01 -19.13 -7.46
C ASN A 5 -9.95 -20.12 -6.97
N TYR A 6 -8.90 -19.62 -6.35
CA TYR A 6 -7.78 -20.42 -5.84
C TYR A 6 -8.00 -20.74 -4.36
N LYS A 7 -7.66 -21.97 -3.94
CA LYS A 7 -7.87 -22.42 -2.56
C LYS A 7 -6.69 -22.09 -1.64
N THR A 8 -5.50 -21.93 -2.21
CA THR A 8 -4.29 -21.64 -1.44
C THR A 8 -3.50 -20.50 -2.05
N ALA A 9 -2.78 -19.76 -1.21
CA ALA A 9 -1.90 -18.68 -1.65
C ALA A 9 -0.78 -19.18 -2.57
N ALA A 10 -0.32 -20.42 -2.40
CA ALA A 10 0.68 -21.03 -3.28
C ALA A 10 0.15 -21.23 -4.71
N GLN A 11 -1.08 -21.73 -4.86
CA GLN A 11 -1.72 -21.88 -6.17
C GLN A 11 -1.96 -20.52 -6.84
N PHE A 12 -2.44 -19.54 -6.08
CA PHE A 12 -2.67 -18.20 -6.57
C PHE A 12 -1.36 -17.53 -7.01
N SER A 13 -0.33 -17.57 -6.15
CA SER A 13 1.00 -17.02 -6.44
C SER A 13 1.59 -17.59 -7.74
N ALA A 14 1.57 -18.92 -7.89
CA ALA A 14 2.08 -19.58 -9.08
C ALA A 14 1.32 -19.17 -10.36
N ALA A 15 0.02 -18.90 -10.26
CA ALA A 15 -0.78 -18.51 -11.41
C ALA A 15 -0.59 -17.04 -11.84
N VAL A 16 -0.28 -16.14 -10.90
CA VAL A 16 -0.37 -14.69 -11.17
C VAL A 16 0.98 -13.97 -11.16
N THR A 17 2.04 -14.57 -10.62
CA THR A 17 3.35 -13.90 -10.42
C THR A 17 3.88 -13.23 -11.69
N ASP A 18 3.88 -13.93 -12.83
CA ASP A 18 4.35 -13.37 -14.10
C ASP A 18 3.49 -12.21 -14.58
N THR A 19 2.17 -12.28 -14.32
CA THR A 19 1.20 -11.26 -14.77
C THR A 19 1.31 -9.99 -13.94
N ILE A 20 1.38 -10.12 -12.61
CA ILE A 20 1.53 -8.96 -11.71
C ILE A 20 2.93 -8.34 -11.79
N GLY A 21 3.96 -9.15 -12.09
CA GLY A 21 5.34 -8.70 -12.21
C GLY A 21 5.61 -7.74 -13.36
N ARG A 22 4.76 -7.72 -14.40
CA ARG A 22 4.84 -6.74 -15.50
C ARG A 22 4.71 -5.29 -15.03
N HIS A 23 3.97 -5.08 -13.94
CA HIS A 23 3.82 -3.80 -13.27
C HIS A 23 4.13 -3.95 -11.78
N GLU A 24 5.31 -4.51 -11.47
CA GLU A 24 5.69 -4.94 -10.12
C GLU A 24 5.43 -3.88 -9.04
N ILE A 25 5.90 -2.64 -9.26
CA ILE A 25 5.76 -1.57 -8.27
C ILE A 25 4.29 -1.18 -8.05
N GLN A 26 3.47 -1.18 -9.11
CA GLN A 26 2.04 -0.91 -9.04
C GLN A 26 1.32 -2.04 -8.27
N ASN A 27 1.76 -3.28 -8.46
CA ASN A 27 1.14 -4.47 -7.88
C ASN A 27 1.72 -4.86 -6.52
N ASN A 28 2.45 -3.97 -5.85
CA ASN A 28 3.11 -4.25 -4.58
C ASN A 28 2.19 -4.79 -3.48
N LEU A 29 0.92 -4.37 -3.44
CA LEU A 29 -0.03 -4.88 -2.46
C LEU A 29 -0.52 -6.29 -2.79
N PHE A 30 -0.48 -6.72 -4.06
CA PHE A 30 -0.70 -8.12 -4.42
C PHE A 30 0.38 -9.01 -3.83
N TYR A 31 1.66 -8.61 -3.95
CA TYR A 31 2.77 -9.32 -3.31
C TYR A 31 2.59 -9.40 -1.80
N ARG A 32 2.15 -8.33 -1.14
CA ARG A 32 1.86 -8.34 0.30
C ARG A 32 0.72 -9.28 0.68
N ASN A 33 -0.36 -9.32 -0.10
CA ASN A 33 -1.48 -10.25 0.14
C ASN A 33 -1.05 -11.71 -0.08
N ILE A 34 -0.27 -11.97 -1.13
CA ILE A 34 0.31 -13.30 -1.40
C ILE A 34 1.22 -13.74 -0.26
N GLU A 35 2.16 -12.89 0.18
CA GLU A 35 3.06 -13.17 1.30
C GLU A 35 2.27 -13.50 2.58
N THR A 36 1.23 -12.70 2.86
CA THR A 36 0.33 -12.91 4.01
C THR A 36 -0.34 -14.27 3.93
N GLY A 37 -0.88 -14.62 2.76
CA GLY A 37 -1.50 -15.93 2.53
C GLY A 37 -0.52 -17.09 2.65
N LEU A 38 0.70 -16.95 2.15
CA LEU A 38 1.74 -17.99 2.23
C LEU A 38 2.21 -18.25 3.66
N LYS A 39 2.17 -17.22 4.52
CA LYS A 39 2.53 -17.32 5.95
C LYS A 39 1.36 -17.80 6.82
N SER A 40 0.12 -17.75 6.31
CA SER A 40 -1.06 -18.16 7.05
C SER A 40 -1.27 -19.67 6.94
N ALA A 41 -1.59 -20.32 8.07
CA ALA A 41 -2.01 -21.72 8.09
C ALA A 41 -3.40 -21.92 7.47
N ASP A 42 -4.22 -20.85 7.42
CA ASP A 42 -5.55 -20.87 6.84
C ASP A 42 -5.74 -19.69 5.86
N ASN A 43 -6.20 -19.99 4.65
CA ASN A 43 -6.53 -18.99 3.61
C ASN A 43 -8.03 -18.90 3.34
N SER A 44 -8.87 -19.57 4.15
CA SER A 44 -10.31 -19.74 3.91
C SER A 44 -11.08 -18.43 3.78
N ASN A 45 -10.63 -17.38 4.48
CA ASN A 45 -11.24 -16.05 4.45
C ASN A 45 -10.67 -15.13 3.35
N MET A 46 -9.65 -15.56 2.60
CA MET A 46 -9.04 -14.75 1.55
C MET A 46 -9.81 -14.87 0.24
N VAL A 47 -9.94 -13.77 -0.47
CA VAL A 47 -10.32 -13.80 -1.89
C VAL A 47 -9.04 -13.93 -2.69
N MET A 48 -8.94 -14.96 -3.53
CA MET A 48 -7.82 -15.18 -4.45
C MET A 48 -8.40 -15.67 -5.76
N ALA A 49 -8.45 -14.82 -6.77
CA ALA A 49 -9.12 -15.16 -8.01
C ALA A 49 -8.52 -14.50 -9.26
N THR A 50 -8.82 -15.07 -10.41
CA THR A 50 -8.56 -14.48 -11.73
C THR A 50 -9.82 -14.52 -12.60
N VAL A 51 -9.93 -13.55 -13.49
CA VAL A 51 -10.83 -13.65 -14.66
C VAL A 51 -9.97 -13.95 -15.88
N THR A 52 -10.29 -15.00 -16.62
CA THR A 52 -9.58 -15.39 -17.84
C THR A 52 -10.48 -15.38 -19.06
N ASP A 53 -9.90 -15.13 -20.24
CA ASP A 53 -10.58 -15.39 -21.52
C ASP A 53 -10.70 -16.89 -21.82
N ASP A 54 -11.28 -17.24 -22.97
CA ASP A 54 -11.50 -18.64 -23.36
C ASP A 54 -10.20 -19.36 -23.78
N ARG A 55 -9.12 -18.61 -24.02
CA ARG A 55 -7.77 -19.12 -24.29
C ARG A 55 -6.94 -19.27 -23.01
N GLY A 56 -7.50 -18.92 -21.85
CA GLY A 56 -6.83 -18.99 -20.56
C GLY A 56 -5.93 -17.78 -20.25
N LYS A 57 -5.96 -16.72 -21.05
CA LYS A 57 -5.23 -15.48 -20.75
C LYS A 57 -5.89 -14.80 -19.55
N ILE A 58 -5.10 -14.43 -18.54
CA ILE A 58 -5.57 -13.64 -17.40
C ILE A 58 -5.91 -12.23 -17.89
N LEU A 59 -7.14 -11.81 -17.64
CA LEU A 59 -7.65 -10.46 -17.89
C LEU A 59 -7.59 -9.64 -16.59
N LEU A 60 -8.11 -10.20 -15.49
CA LEU A 60 -8.10 -9.56 -14.17
C LEU A 60 -7.47 -10.48 -13.12
N THR A 61 -6.71 -9.90 -12.20
CA THR A 61 -6.24 -10.54 -10.96
C THR A 61 -6.92 -9.88 -9.77
N VAL A 62 -7.47 -10.69 -8.86
CA VAL A 62 -8.24 -10.23 -7.71
C VAL A 62 -7.71 -10.87 -6.43
N VAL A 63 -7.41 -10.05 -5.43
CA VAL A 63 -6.97 -10.55 -4.12
C VAL A 63 -7.51 -9.72 -2.97
N GLN A 64 -7.84 -10.37 -1.86
CA GLN A 64 -8.21 -9.72 -0.61
C GLN A 64 -7.76 -10.55 0.58
N THR A 65 -7.18 -9.88 1.57
CA THR A 65 -7.03 -10.38 2.94
C THR A 65 -7.94 -9.54 3.84
N PRO A 66 -9.17 -10.00 4.16
CA PRO A 66 -10.05 -9.22 5.01
C PRO A 66 -9.41 -8.86 6.35
N PRO A 67 -9.67 -7.66 6.89
CA PRO A 67 -10.65 -6.66 6.43
C PRO A 67 -10.11 -5.65 5.38
N ASN A 68 -8.93 -5.89 4.79
CA ASN A 68 -8.32 -4.95 3.82
C ASN A 68 -9.15 -4.86 2.52
N PRO A 69 -8.93 -3.81 1.69
CA PRO A 69 -9.60 -3.66 0.40
C PRO A 69 -9.41 -4.86 -0.53
N LEU A 70 -10.45 -5.21 -1.28
CA LEU A 70 -10.35 -6.11 -2.43
C LEU A 70 -9.61 -5.39 -3.56
N LEU A 71 -8.43 -5.92 -3.89
CA LEU A 71 -7.58 -5.37 -4.93
C LEU A 71 -7.93 -6.00 -6.28
N VAL A 72 -7.96 -5.16 -7.32
CA VAL A 72 -8.13 -5.62 -8.71
C VAL A 72 -7.00 -5.05 -9.55
N TYR A 73 -6.38 -5.91 -10.35
CA TYR A 73 -5.39 -5.53 -11.35
C TYR A 73 -5.88 -5.99 -12.72
N ALA A 74 -6.12 -5.04 -13.62
CA ALA A 74 -6.33 -5.33 -15.02
C ALA A 74 -5.00 -5.59 -15.69
N THR A 75 -4.86 -6.73 -16.35
CA THR A 75 -3.60 -7.14 -16.96
C THR A 75 -3.15 -6.10 -17.98
N ASP A 76 -1.93 -5.61 -17.79
CA ASP A 76 -1.34 -4.53 -18.57
C ASP A 76 -2.12 -3.21 -18.53
N ASN A 77 -2.87 -2.98 -17.44
CA ASN A 77 -3.74 -1.82 -17.24
C ASN A 77 -4.79 -1.65 -18.35
N LYS A 78 -5.28 -2.78 -18.90
CA LYS A 78 -6.30 -2.82 -19.95
C LYS A 78 -7.53 -3.57 -19.49
N TYR A 79 -8.68 -2.92 -19.52
CA TYR A 79 -9.97 -3.50 -19.18
C TYR A 79 -11.06 -2.90 -20.05
N ASP A 80 -12.20 -3.59 -20.10
CA ASP A 80 -13.46 -3.14 -20.67
C ASP A 80 -14.59 -3.38 -19.67
N GLU A 81 -15.74 -2.73 -19.91
CA GLU A 81 -16.91 -2.85 -19.03
C GLU A 81 -17.48 -4.26 -19.00
N GLU A 82 -17.35 -5.04 -20.07
CA GLU A 82 -17.83 -6.42 -20.13
C GLU A 82 -17.08 -7.31 -19.13
N THR A 83 -15.75 -7.18 -19.10
CA THR A 83 -14.87 -7.93 -18.19
C THR A 83 -15.12 -7.55 -16.73
N LEU A 84 -15.32 -6.25 -16.44
CA LEU A 84 -15.66 -5.79 -15.10
C LEU A 84 -17.08 -6.20 -14.67
N SER A 85 -18.04 -6.19 -15.59
CA SER A 85 -19.40 -6.72 -15.36
C SER A 85 -19.37 -8.21 -15.04
N PHE A 86 -18.56 -8.97 -15.78
CA PHE A 86 -18.36 -10.39 -15.51
C PHE A 86 -17.73 -10.63 -14.12
N LEU A 87 -16.75 -9.82 -13.72
CA LEU A 87 -16.17 -9.88 -12.37
C LEU A 87 -17.25 -9.59 -11.31
N ALA A 88 -17.96 -8.47 -11.42
CA ALA A 88 -18.99 -8.06 -10.45
C ALA A 88 -20.07 -9.15 -10.29
N GLY A 89 -20.60 -9.67 -11.40
CA GLY A 89 -21.58 -10.76 -11.38
C GLY A 89 -21.02 -12.05 -10.76
N SER A 90 -19.73 -12.34 -10.98
CA SER A 90 -19.05 -13.50 -10.37
C SER A 90 -18.89 -13.36 -8.87
N LEU A 91 -18.51 -12.17 -8.37
CA LEU A 91 -18.43 -11.88 -6.93
C LEU A 91 -19.79 -12.09 -6.26
N ILE A 92 -20.86 -11.53 -6.84
CA ILE A 92 -22.24 -11.68 -6.35
C ILE A 92 -22.66 -13.15 -6.31
N LYS A 93 -22.48 -13.88 -7.42
CA LYS A 93 -22.84 -15.31 -7.50
C LYS A 93 -22.09 -16.18 -6.49
N LYS A 94 -20.88 -15.77 -6.10
CA LYS A 94 -20.05 -16.48 -5.12
C LYS A 94 -20.28 -16.01 -3.68
N GLY A 95 -21.12 -15.00 -3.45
CA GLY A 95 -21.32 -14.41 -2.14
C GLY A 95 -20.09 -13.66 -1.61
N ILE A 96 -19.21 -13.19 -2.49
CA ILE A 96 -18.06 -12.38 -2.12
C ILE A 96 -18.52 -10.92 -2.09
N GLU A 97 -18.52 -10.32 -0.91
CA GLU A 97 -18.95 -8.94 -0.73
C GLU A 97 -17.87 -7.94 -1.15
N LEU A 98 -18.23 -7.00 -2.02
CA LEU A 98 -17.38 -5.87 -2.35
C LEU A 98 -17.64 -4.72 -1.38
N ASN A 99 -17.10 -4.80 -0.16
CA ASN A 99 -17.31 -3.76 0.86
C ASN A 99 -16.30 -2.62 0.77
N ILE A 100 -15.06 -2.95 0.40
CA ILE A 100 -13.97 -2.00 0.20
C ILE A 100 -13.16 -2.47 -1.00
N THR A 101 -12.84 -1.59 -1.95
CA THR A 101 -11.98 -1.94 -3.09
C THR A 101 -10.97 -0.84 -3.35
N MET A 102 -9.78 -1.24 -3.82
CA MET A 102 -8.74 -0.30 -4.22
C MET A 102 -8.05 -0.80 -5.48
N SER A 103 -7.95 0.08 -6.46
CA SER A 103 -7.29 -0.18 -7.74
C SER A 103 -6.92 1.15 -8.39
N ASP A 104 -6.46 1.11 -9.64
CA ASP A 104 -6.45 2.26 -10.53
C ASP A 104 -7.75 3.07 -10.41
N LYS A 105 -7.62 4.39 -10.43
CA LYS A 105 -8.75 5.32 -10.25
C LYS A 105 -9.91 5.04 -11.22
N GLY A 106 -9.61 4.84 -12.49
CA GLY A 106 -10.62 4.52 -13.50
C GLY A 106 -11.26 3.17 -13.24
N LEU A 107 -10.44 2.16 -12.99
CA LEU A 107 -10.90 0.79 -12.75
C LEU A 107 -11.79 0.70 -11.51
N ALA A 108 -11.35 1.26 -10.38
CA ALA A 108 -12.08 1.24 -9.12
C ALA A 108 -13.45 1.93 -9.25
N LYS A 109 -13.50 3.08 -9.94
CA LYS A 109 -14.76 3.77 -10.23
C LYS A 109 -15.67 2.92 -11.10
N THR A 110 -15.19 2.42 -12.25
CA THR A 110 -16.02 1.62 -13.16
C THR A 110 -16.55 0.36 -12.50
N LEU A 111 -15.71 -0.35 -11.73
CA LEU A 111 -16.13 -1.55 -11.00
C LEU A 111 -17.22 -1.25 -9.97
N THR A 112 -17.08 -0.17 -9.19
CA THR A 112 -18.06 0.20 -8.17
C THR A 112 -19.37 0.72 -8.77
N ASP A 113 -19.33 1.45 -9.89
CA ASP A 113 -20.53 1.86 -10.63
C ASP A 113 -21.31 0.64 -11.15
N ILE A 114 -20.61 -0.33 -11.76
CA ILE A 114 -21.21 -1.58 -12.23
C ILE A 114 -21.83 -2.37 -11.07
N TYR A 115 -21.07 -2.54 -9.97
CA TYR A 115 -21.55 -3.28 -8.81
C TYR A 115 -22.76 -2.59 -8.16
N THR A 116 -22.77 -1.26 -8.13
CA THR A 116 -23.93 -0.45 -7.69
C THR A 116 -25.14 -0.73 -8.57
N GLY A 117 -24.98 -0.73 -9.90
CA GLY A 117 -26.08 -1.03 -10.84
C GLY A 117 -26.66 -2.44 -10.66
N MET A 118 -25.84 -3.42 -10.26
CA MET A 118 -26.28 -4.81 -10.05
C MET A 118 -26.92 -5.07 -8.68
N THR A 119 -26.55 -4.30 -7.65
CA THR A 119 -26.90 -4.63 -6.25
C THR A 119 -27.68 -3.54 -5.52
N GLY A 120 -27.70 -2.31 -6.04
CA GLY A 120 -28.22 -1.12 -5.36
C GLY A 120 -27.33 -0.60 -4.23
N LYS A 121 -26.22 -1.27 -3.90
CA LYS A 121 -25.26 -0.82 -2.88
C LYS A 121 -24.44 0.36 -3.42
N SER A 122 -24.40 1.46 -2.69
CA SER A 122 -23.65 2.67 -3.09
C SER A 122 -22.28 2.74 -2.43
N PHE A 123 -21.37 3.51 -3.04
CA PHE A 123 -19.98 3.66 -2.59
C PHE A 123 -19.57 5.14 -2.54
N TYR A 124 -18.58 5.44 -1.71
CA TYR A 124 -17.89 6.73 -1.70
C TYR A 124 -16.37 6.53 -1.79
N VAL A 125 -15.67 7.54 -2.31
CA VAL A 125 -14.20 7.57 -2.31
C VAL A 125 -13.74 7.82 -0.88
N HIS A 126 -13.10 6.82 -0.28
CA HIS A 126 -12.54 6.91 1.07
C HIS A 126 -11.12 7.48 1.06
N GLU A 127 -10.29 7.04 0.10
CA GLU A 127 -8.92 7.52 -0.06
C GLU A 127 -8.62 7.77 -1.54
N ASN A 128 -7.82 8.82 -1.83
CA ASN A 128 -7.24 9.09 -3.15
C ASN A 128 -5.72 9.17 -3.00
N LEU A 129 -5.03 8.15 -3.48
CA LEU A 129 -3.60 7.95 -3.24
C LEU A 129 -2.80 8.09 -4.52
N VAL A 130 -1.60 8.65 -4.40
CA VAL A 130 -0.56 8.61 -5.43
C VAL A 130 0.54 7.67 -4.98
N LEU A 131 0.95 6.76 -5.88
CA LEU A 131 2.15 5.97 -5.75
C LEU A 131 3.32 6.74 -6.36
N TYR A 132 4.30 7.03 -5.51
CA TYR A 132 5.57 7.61 -5.88
C TYR A 132 6.64 6.53 -6.04
N THR A 133 7.60 6.75 -6.93
CA THR A 133 8.80 5.91 -7.08
C THR A 133 10.08 6.74 -7.19
N ILE A 134 11.21 6.14 -6.86
CA ILE A 134 12.54 6.74 -6.97
C ILE A 134 13.58 5.63 -7.18
N ASP A 135 14.60 5.91 -7.98
CA ASP A 135 15.81 5.09 -8.14
C ASP A 135 17.10 5.83 -7.74
N LYS A 136 17.03 7.16 -7.59
CA LYS A 136 18.13 8.00 -7.14
C LYS A 136 17.63 9.18 -6.31
N VAL A 137 18.21 9.37 -5.13
CA VAL A 137 17.94 10.51 -4.26
C VAL A 137 18.64 11.76 -4.80
N ASN A 138 17.93 12.89 -4.82
CA ASN A 138 18.50 14.19 -5.20
C ASN A 138 19.56 14.67 -4.18
N GLU A 139 20.43 15.57 -4.62
CA GLU A 139 21.28 16.31 -3.70
C GLU A 139 20.43 17.28 -2.86
N LEU A 140 20.58 17.20 -1.54
CA LEU A 140 19.71 17.84 -0.57
C LEU A 140 20.53 18.41 0.58
N THR A 141 20.22 19.64 0.98
CA THR A 141 20.72 20.19 2.25
C THR A 141 19.98 19.53 3.40
N MET A 142 20.74 18.88 4.29
CA MET A 142 20.19 18.19 5.46
C MET A 142 20.15 19.11 6.69
N PRO A 143 19.12 18.98 7.54
CA PRO A 143 19.14 19.57 8.87
C PRO A 143 20.20 18.88 9.75
N SER A 144 20.51 19.49 10.90
CA SER A 144 21.31 18.84 11.93
C SER A 144 20.73 17.49 12.35
N GLY A 145 21.61 16.59 12.76
CA GLY A 145 21.25 15.28 13.29
C GLY A 145 21.85 14.12 12.51
N TYR A 146 21.35 12.92 12.80
CA TYR A 146 21.81 11.70 12.17
C TYR A 146 20.68 10.67 12.04
N PHE A 147 20.83 9.77 11.09
CA PHE A 147 19.91 8.68 10.79
C PHE A 147 20.35 7.39 11.50
N ARG A 148 19.41 6.70 12.15
CA ARG A 148 19.66 5.36 12.70
C ARG A 148 18.39 4.51 12.79
N ARG A 149 18.57 3.21 12.99
CA ARG A 149 17.48 2.30 13.33
C ARG A 149 16.91 2.64 14.72
N ALA A 150 15.61 2.44 14.89
CA ALA A 150 14.93 2.56 16.18
C ALA A 150 15.23 1.35 17.08
N GLU A 151 15.27 1.57 18.38
CA GLU A 151 15.55 0.56 19.40
C GLU A 151 14.29 0.14 20.17
N PRO A 152 14.21 -1.09 20.71
CA PRO A 152 13.06 -1.53 21.51
C PRO A 152 12.76 -0.64 22.73
N SER A 153 13.80 -0.06 23.32
CA SER A 153 13.70 0.88 24.43
C SER A 153 12.91 2.14 24.07
N GLU A 154 12.78 2.49 22.78
CA GLU A 154 12.14 3.71 22.29
C GLU A 154 10.62 3.58 22.10
N LEU A 155 10.04 2.41 22.39
CA LEU A 155 8.60 2.20 22.35
C LEU A 155 7.81 3.16 23.24
N TYR A 156 8.43 3.76 24.27
CA TYR A 156 7.76 4.73 25.14
C TYR A 156 7.28 5.99 24.41
N TYR A 157 7.88 6.38 23.27
CA TYR A 157 7.39 7.50 22.45
C TYR A 157 6.93 7.06 21.06
N LEU A 158 7.56 6.03 20.48
CA LEU A 158 7.20 5.55 19.14
C LEU A 158 5.79 4.96 19.08
N SER A 159 5.27 4.42 20.19
CA SER A 159 3.87 3.98 20.28
C SER A 159 2.89 5.13 20.02
N TYR A 160 3.18 6.32 20.58
CA TYR A 160 2.35 7.51 20.40
C TYR A 160 2.48 8.07 18.99
N TRP A 161 3.70 8.10 18.44
CA TRP A 161 3.91 8.57 17.06
C TRP A 161 3.19 7.69 16.04
N ALA A 162 3.22 6.37 16.22
CA ALA A 162 2.48 5.44 15.39
C ALA A 162 0.96 5.59 15.57
N ALA A 163 0.48 5.89 16.77
CA ALA A 163 -0.94 6.15 17.02
C ALA A 163 -1.40 7.49 16.42
N ASP A 164 -0.59 8.54 16.50
CA ASP A 164 -0.85 9.87 15.93
C ASP A 164 -0.82 9.88 14.40
N PHE A 165 -0.03 8.99 13.79
CA PHE A 165 0.06 8.88 12.33
C PHE A 165 -1.30 8.61 11.68
N ILE A 166 -2.12 7.75 12.31
CA ILE A 166 -3.43 7.32 11.78
C ILE A 166 -4.38 8.52 11.53
N PRO A 167 -4.73 9.34 12.55
CA PRO A 167 -5.57 10.51 12.33
C PRO A 167 -4.87 11.59 11.51
N ALA A 168 -3.54 11.74 11.61
CA ALA A 168 -2.79 12.70 10.80
C ALA A 168 -2.84 12.41 9.28
N CYS A 169 -3.14 11.17 8.91
CA CYS A 169 -3.33 10.71 7.53
C CYS A 169 -4.81 10.47 7.18
N HIS A 170 -5.75 10.80 8.07
CA HIS A 170 -7.19 10.54 7.90
C HIS A 170 -7.54 9.05 7.67
N LEU A 171 -6.72 8.14 8.19
CA LEU A 171 -6.91 6.69 8.05
C LEU A 171 -7.81 6.08 9.14
N GLY A 172 -8.16 6.88 10.15
CA GLY A 172 -8.99 6.46 11.27
C GLY A 172 -8.71 7.26 12.54
N ASP A 173 -9.21 6.75 13.66
CA ASP A 173 -9.06 7.38 14.97
C ASP A 173 -7.75 7.01 15.67
N TYR A 174 -7.34 7.87 16.59
CA TYR A 174 -6.22 7.59 17.48
C TYR A 174 -6.48 6.33 18.31
N ASN A 175 -5.55 5.38 18.29
CA ASN A 175 -5.56 4.21 19.16
C ASN A 175 -4.13 3.84 19.58
N LEU A 176 -3.84 3.97 20.88
CA LEU A 176 -2.49 3.73 21.41
C LEU A 176 -2.09 2.26 21.36
N GLU A 177 -3.02 1.32 21.55
CA GLU A 177 -2.72 -0.11 21.48
C GLU A 177 -2.33 -0.51 20.05
N THR A 178 -3.11 -0.06 19.06
CA THR A 178 -2.79 -0.22 17.64
C THR A 178 -1.45 0.41 17.30
N GLY A 179 -1.19 1.65 17.76
CA GLY A 179 0.09 2.33 17.55
C GLY A 179 1.27 1.59 18.17
N ARG A 180 1.14 1.13 19.43
CA ARG A 180 2.16 0.32 20.11
C ARG A 180 2.46 -0.98 19.36
N ASN A 181 1.43 -1.71 18.94
CA ASN A 181 1.59 -2.95 18.20
C ASN A 181 2.27 -2.72 16.84
N ALA A 182 1.89 -1.65 16.14
CA ALA A 182 2.51 -1.27 14.87
C ALA A 182 3.99 -0.90 15.04
N ALA A 183 4.31 -0.03 16.01
CA ALA A 183 5.69 0.38 16.30
C ALA A 183 6.56 -0.82 16.73
N LYS A 184 6.04 -1.66 17.63
CA LYS A 184 6.75 -2.86 18.09
C LYS A 184 7.08 -3.79 16.93
N ARG A 185 6.08 -4.11 16.10
CA ARG A 185 6.27 -4.97 14.92
C ARG A 185 7.38 -4.44 14.01
N LEU A 186 7.37 -3.14 13.71
CA LEU A 186 8.38 -2.54 12.83
C LEU A 186 9.78 -2.51 13.46
N ILE A 187 9.90 -2.41 14.78
CA ILE A 187 11.20 -2.51 15.48
C ILE A 187 11.72 -3.95 15.45
N ASP A 188 10.86 -4.91 15.79
CA ASP A 188 11.18 -6.34 15.81
C ASP A 188 11.63 -6.82 14.41
N GLU A 189 10.91 -6.41 13.36
CA GLU A 189 11.24 -6.70 11.96
C GLU A 189 12.43 -5.88 11.42
N GLY A 190 12.85 -4.84 12.15
CA GLY A 190 13.94 -3.95 11.75
C GLY A 190 13.64 -2.96 10.65
N GLY A 191 12.36 -2.68 10.45
CA GLY A 191 11.86 -1.71 9.49
C GLY A 191 11.80 -0.27 10.02
N LEU A 192 11.85 0.00 11.33
CA LEU A 192 11.67 1.36 11.86
C LEU A 192 12.98 2.13 12.03
N TYR A 193 13.02 3.35 11.51
CA TYR A 193 14.18 4.25 11.57
C TYR A 193 13.77 5.64 12.06
N VAL A 194 14.73 6.33 12.67
CA VAL A 194 14.55 7.68 13.22
C VAL A 194 15.65 8.64 12.75
N TRP A 195 15.28 9.89 12.61
CA TRP A 195 16.22 11.01 12.56
C TRP A 195 16.33 11.62 13.95
N VAL A 196 17.56 11.81 14.43
CA VAL A 196 17.85 12.32 15.79
C VAL A 196 18.60 13.64 15.68
N ASP A 197 18.02 14.71 16.23
CA ASP A 197 18.65 16.01 16.42
C ASP A 197 18.53 16.38 17.90
N LYS A 198 19.55 16.01 18.69
CA LYS A 198 19.57 15.96 20.17
C LYS A 198 18.57 14.97 20.78
N THR A 199 17.36 14.90 20.24
CA THR A 199 16.32 13.92 20.52
C THR A 199 15.79 13.35 19.21
N PRO A 200 15.07 12.21 19.22
CA PRO A 200 14.33 11.76 18.05
C PRO A 200 13.34 12.84 17.59
N VAL A 201 13.36 13.19 16.31
CA VAL A 201 12.53 14.28 15.75
C VAL A 201 11.67 13.85 14.56
N SER A 202 11.98 12.73 13.91
CA SER A 202 11.18 12.16 12.83
C SER A 202 11.38 10.66 12.75
N ALA A 203 10.38 9.94 12.26
CA ALA A 203 10.47 8.52 11.95
C ALA A 203 10.03 8.23 10.51
N ALA A 204 10.53 7.13 9.97
CA ALA A 204 10.08 6.51 8.72
C ALA A 204 10.33 5.01 8.79
N ALA A 205 9.50 4.22 8.12
CA ALA A 205 9.60 2.77 8.16
C ALA A 205 9.73 2.15 6.77
N TYR A 206 10.58 1.14 6.66
CA TYR A 206 10.53 0.13 5.59
C TYR A 206 9.39 -0.84 5.92
N VAL A 207 8.31 -0.80 5.14
CA VAL A 207 7.04 -1.46 5.50
C VAL A 207 6.72 -2.73 4.71
N ARG A 208 7.35 -2.90 3.54
CA ARG A 208 7.21 -4.09 2.66
C ARG A 208 8.21 -4.00 1.50
N SER A 209 8.40 -5.12 0.82
CA SER A 209 9.08 -5.18 -0.48
C SER A 209 8.35 -6.06 -1.48
N THR A 210 8.73 -5.89 -2.73
CA THR A 210 8.56 -6.82 -3.84
C THR A 210 9.94 -7.36 -4.22
N PRO A 211 10.08 -8.25 -5.23
CA PRO A 211 11.40 -8.77 -5.61
C PRO A 211 12.48 -7.70 -5.88
N ASN A 212 12.11 -6.57 -6.47
CA ASN A 212 13.04 -5.50 -6.88
C ASN A 212 12.79 -4.14 -6.21
N CYS A 213 11.66 -3.95 -5.50
CA CYS A 213 11.29 -2.65 -4.92
C CYS A 213 11.09 -2.72 -3.40
N ALA A 214 11.53 -1.68 -2.70
CA ALA A 214 11.23 -1.48 -1.28
C ALA A 214 10.21 -0.36 -1.08
N PHE A 215 9.42 -0.42 -0.02
CA PHE A 215 8.39 0.58 0.24
C PHE A 215 8.55 1.25 1.59
N ILE A 216 8.45 2.57 1.57
CA ILE A 216 8.51 3.43 2.75
C ILE A 216 7.08 3.80 3.18
N GLY A 217 6.85 3.81 4.49
CA GLY A 217 5.59 4.22 5.11
C GLY A 217 5.83 4.74 6.53
N GLN A 218 4.73 4.97 7.27
CA GLN A 218 4.77 5.44 8.66
C GLN A 218 5.69 6.67 8.87
N VAL A 219 5.67 7.59 7.91
CA VAL A 219 6.48 8.81 7.99
C VAL A 219 5.80 9.77 8.94
N TYR A 220 6.43 10.05 10.08
CA TYR A 220 5.86 10.93 11.09
C TYR A 220 6.90 11.89 11.65
N THR A 221 6.53 13.17 11.69
CA THR A 221 7.23 14.24 12.40
C THR A 221 6.21 14.91 13.31
N PRO A 222 6.45 14.96 14.64
CA PRO A 222 5.56 15.63 15.58
C PRO A 222 5.22 17.06 15.13
N PRO A 223 3.97 17.53 15.29
CA PRO A 223 3.54 18.82 14.74
C PRO A 223 4.45 20.01 15.06
N HIS A 224 4.93 20.11 16.30
CA HIS A 224 5.82 21.18 16.77
C HIS A 224 7.26 21.12 16.20
N LEU A 225 7.59 20.06 15.46
CA LEU A 225 8.89 19.85 14.80
C LEU A 225 8.80 19.92 13.27
N ARG A 226 7.61 20.12 12.70
CA ARG A 226 7.39 20.21 11.24
C ARG A 226 8.02 21.48 10.65
N GLY A 227 8.25 21.48 9.34
CA GLY A 227 8.84 22.61 8.61
C GLY A 227 10.36 22.74 8.72
N LYS A 228 11.03 21.88 9.50
CA LYS A 228 12.48 21.91 9.73
C LYS A 228 13.30 20.96 8.83
N GLY A 229 12.65 20.25 7.90
CA GLY A 229 13.31 19.31 6.99
C GLY A 229 13.61 17.92 7.54
N TYR A 230 13.20 17.60 8.78
CA TYR A 230 13.49 16.29 9.40
C TYR A 230 12.87 15.09 8.68
N SER A 231 11.62 15.20 8.18
CA SER A 231 11.03 14.14 7.37
C SER A 231 11.77 13.94 6.06
N THR A 232 12.22 15.03 5.42
CA THR A 232 13.07 14.96 4.22
C THR A 232 14.34 14.17 4.51
N ALA A 233 15.04 14.48 5.60
CA ALA A 233 16.27 13.80 5.99
C ALA A 233 16.03 12.31 6.30
N CYS A 234 15.00 12.01 7.09
CA CYS A 234 14.70 10.64 7.49
C CYS A 234 14.32 9.77 6.28
N VAL A 235 13.44 10.25 5.40
CA VAL A 235 13.00 9.51 4.21
C VAL A 235 14.13 9.39 3.19
N SER A 236 14.92 10.44 2.94
CA SER A 236 16.01 10.39 1.96
C SER A 236 17.10 9.38 2.37
N HIS A 237 17.45 9.33 3.66
CA HIS A 237 18.46 8.38 4.15
C HIS A 237 17.93 6.95 4.15
N LEU A 238 16.67 6.72 4.54
CA LEU A 238 16.07 5.39 4.42
C LEU A 238 16.00 4.94 2.96
N THR A 239 15.61 5.83 2.04
CA THR A 239 15.61 5.55 0.60
C THR A 239 17.01 5.17 0.11
N HIS A 240 18.03 5.96 0.43
CA HIS A 240 19.41 5.70 0.01
C HIS A 240 19.92 4.37 0.57
N LYS A 241 19.63 4.07 1.84
CA LYS A 241 19.96 2.79 2.47
C LYS A 241 19.35 1.61 1.70
N LEU A 242 18.05 1.65 1.41
CA LEU A 242 17.34 0.57 0.73
C LEU A 242 17.86 0.37 -0.71
N LEU A 243 18.16 1.44 -1.45
CA LEU A 243 18.77 1.34 -2.78
C LEU A 243 20.16 0.67 -2.69
N ASN A 244 20.98 1.03 -1.70
CA ASN A 244 22.29 0.41 -1.47
C ASN A 244 22.20 -1.05 -1.00
N GLU A 245 21.06 -1.50 -0.48
CA GLU A 245 20.80 -2.91 -0.13
C GLU A 245 20.41 -3.76 -1.34
N GLY A 246 20.33 -3.17 -2.54
CA GLY A 246 20.11 -3.88 -3.80
C GLY A 246 18.71 -3.73 -4.37
N PHE A 247 17.81 -2.97 -3.73
CA PHE A 247 16.53 -2.63 -4.34
C PHE A 247 16.76 -1.69 -5.53
N SER A 248 16.16 -2.00 -6.68
CA SER A 248 16.27 -1.18 -7.88
C SER A 248 15.48 0.12 -7.76
N LYS A 249 14.38 0.10 -7.00
CA LYS A 249 13.52 1.27 -6.75
C LYS A 249 12.99 1.28 -5.32
N CYS A 250 12.71 2.46 -4.82
CA CYS A 250 11.85 2.65 -3.65
C CYS A 250 10.49 3.20 -4.07
N GLY A 251 9.45 2.91 -3.29
CA GLY A 251 8.12 3.45 -3.49
C GLY A 251 7.44 3.88 -2.19
N LEU A 252 6.45 4.76 -2.29
CA LEU A 252 5.61 5.15 -1.16
C LEU A 252 4.24 5.62 -1.66
N TYR A 253 3.25 5.52 -0.78
CA TYR A 253 1.94 6.10 -1.02
C TYR A 253 1.82 7.45 -0.30
N ALA A 254 1.14 8.39 -0.92
CA ALA A 254 0.76 9.65 -0.31
C ALA A 254 -0.69 9.99 -0.66
N ASP A 255 -1.41 10.61 0.27
CA ASP A 255 -2.68 11.25 -0.03
C ASP A 255 -2.46 12.37 -1.06
N CYS A 256 -3.16 12.32 -2.18
CA CYS A 256 -3.12 13.33 -3.24
C CYS A 256 -3.49 14.73 -2.72
N ALA A 257 -4.36 14.82 -1.71
CA ALA A 257 -4.82 16.06 -1.13
C ALA A 257 -3.83 16.68 -0.14
N ASN A 258 -2.74 16.00 0.24
CA ASN A 258 -1.75 16.51 1.19
C ASN A 258 -0.58 17.22 0.47
N PRO A 259 -0.61 18.56 0.27
CA PRO A 259 0.42 19.25 -0.50
C PRO A 259 1.80 19.22 0.17
N TYR A 260 1.85 19.03 1.50
CA TYR A 260 3.10 19.06 2.25
C TYR A 260 3.93 17.79 2.03
N SER A 261 3.33 16.61 2.18
CA SER A 261 4.00 15.33 1.93
C SER A 261 4.42 15.22 0.46
N ASN A 262 3.51 15.56 -0.45
CA ASN A 262 3.75 15.59 -1.89
C ASN A 262 4.94 16.50 -2.27
N LYS A 263 5.05 17.68 -1.65
CA LYS A 263 6.21 18.58 -1.85
C LYS A 263 7.50 17.96 -1.32
N VAL A 264 7.47 17.30 -0.16
CA VAL A 264 8.64 16.62 0.41
C VAL A 264 9.12 15.50 -0.52
N TYR A 265 8.23 14.63 -0.99
CA TYR A 265 8.63 13.50 -1.83
C TYR A 265 9.21 13.95 -3.17
N ARG A 266 8.58 14.90 -3.85
CA ARG A 266 9.14 15.49 -5.09
C ARG A 266 10.49 16.17 -4.87
N LYS A 267 10.67 16.88 -3.74
CA LYS A 267 11.96 17.47 -3.38
C LYS A 267 13.05 16.39 -3.26
N ILE A 268 12.73 15.25 -2.65
CA ILE A 268 13.67 14.12 -2.50
C ILE A 268 14.05 13.49 -3.84
N GLY A 269 13.21 13.62 -4.86
CA GLY A 269 13.40 13.02 -6.19
C GLY A 269 12.39 11.92 -6.52
N TYR A 270 11.35 11.74 -5.70
CA TYR A 270 10.28 10.81 -6.01
C TYR A 270 9.38 11.35 -7.14
N GLU A 271 9.04 10.48 -8.08
CA GLU A 271 8.16 10.74 -9.22
C GLU A 271 6.82 10.03 -9.05
N ALA A 272 5.71 10.72 -9.34
CA ALA A 272 4.38 10.14 -9.29
C ALA A 272 4.18 9.23 -10.52
N VAL A 273 3.85 7.96 -10.29
CA VAL A 273 3.74 6.97 -11.37
C VAL A 273 2.37 6.31 -11.49
N PHE A 274 1.55 6.36 -10.42
CA PHE A 274 0.23 5.74 -10.46
C PHE A 274 -0.72 6.39 -9.45
N TYR A 275 -2.02 6.36 -9.74
CA TYR A 275 -3.07 6.91 -8.88
C TYR A 275 -4.11 5.85 -8.56
N TYR A 276 -4.46 5.74 -7.28
CA TYR A 276 -5.43 4.78 -6.78
C TYR A 276 -6.58 5.51 -6.10
N ASP A 277 -7.78 4.99 -6.29
CA ASP A 277 -8.90 5.31 -5.44
C ASP A 277 -9.26 4.08 -4.61
N GLN A 278 -9.48 4.30 -3.32
CA GLN A 278 -10.12 3.32 -2.45
C GLN A 278 -11.57 3.73 -2.27
N TYR A 279 -12.48 2.85 -2.69
CA TYR A 279 -13.91 3.02 -2.48
C TYR A 279 -14.36 2.19 -1.28
N ARG A 280 -15.30 2.73 -0.51
CA ARG A 280 -15.96 2.05 0.59
C ARG A 280 -17.47 2.08 0.40
N GLN A 281 -18.12 0.95 0.65
CA GLN A 281 -19.57 0.85 0.58
C GLN A 281 -20.20 1.72 1.67
N ASN A 282 -21.30 2.39 1.36
CA ASN A 282 -22.14 3.03 2.36
C ASN A 282 -22.81 1.96 3.24
N ASN A 283 -23.02 2.31 4.51
CA ASN A 283 -23.81 1.53 5.45
C ASN A 283 -25.30 1.59 5.10
#